data_AF-A0A948C8Q3-F1
#
_entry.id   AF-A0A948C8Q3-F1
#
_cell.length_a   1.000
_cell.length_b   1.000
_cell.length_c   1.000
_cell.angle_alpha   90.00
_cell.angle_beta   90.00
_cell.angle_gamma   90.00
#
_symmetry.space_group_name_H-M   'P 1'
#
loop_
_entity.id
_entity.type
_entity.pdbx_description
1 polymer ?
#
loop_
_entity_poly.entity_id
_entity_poly.type
_entity_poly.pdbx_seq_one_letter_code
_entity_poly.pdbx_strand_id
1 'polypeptide(L)'
;MWELIRANKRKSIILFFCMGICLLLLGYLIGAAFYPKSGGIIGISVAAGLWFIMSLVSYFSGDSIILTMSGAREVTPEIHPQLFNIVEEMKIAANLPAMPRVYIIDDPAPNAFATGTKPNKCAIAVTAGLLSRLNR
;
A
#
# COMPACT_ATOMS: atom_id res chain seq x y z
N MET A 1 9.03 -19.95 -4.56
CA MET A 1 8.30 -18.91 -3.78
C MET A 1 9.24 -17.96 -3.03
N TRP A 2 10.11 -18.48 -2.14
CA TRP A 2 10.96 -17.66 -1.26
C TRP A 2 11.97 -16.76 -1.98
N GLU A 3 12.53 -17.19 -3.10
CA GLU A 3 13.46 -16.38 -3.90
C GLU A 3 12.76 -15.19 -4.55
N LEU A 4 11.56 -15.38 -5.10
CA LEU A 4 10.75 -14.31 -5.70
C LEU A 4 10.38 -13.25 -4.65
N ILE A 5 9.96 -13.68 -3.46
CA ILE A 5 9.66 -12.78 -2.34
C ILE A 5 10.89 -11.95 -1.98
N ARG A 6 12.06 -12.58 -1.87
CA ARG A 6 13.32 -11.92 -1.52
C ARG A 6 13.77 -10.93 -2.60
N ALA A 7 13.65 -11.32 -3.87
CA ALA A 7 13.95 -10.48 -5.02
C ALA A 7 13.03 -9.25 -5.08
N ASN A 8 11.73 -9.44 -4.85
CA ASN A 8 10.77 -8.34 -4.81
C ASN A 8 11.06 -7.38 -3.66
N LYS A 9 11.32 -7.89 -2.44
CA LYS A 9 11.74 -7.05 -1.31
C LYS A 9 12.96 -6.21 -1.65
N ARG A 10 13.99 -6.81 -2.26
CA ARG A 10 15.19 -6.07 -2.68
C ARG A 10 14.87 -5.01 -3.73
N LYS A 11 14.07 -5.33 -4.74
CA LYS A 11 13.63 -4.36 -5.76
C LYS A 11 12.85 -3.20 -5.14
N SER A 12 11.93 -3.45 -4.22
CA SER A 12 11.18 -2.41 -3.51
C SER A 12 12.09 -1.51 -2.69
N ILE A 13 13.07 -2.08 -1.99
CA ILE A 13 14.07 -1.31 -1.23
C ILE A 13 14.90 -0.42 -2.17
N ILE A 14 15.41 -0.99 -3.28
CA ILE A 14 16.18 -0.24 -4.27
C ILE A 14 15.34 0.90 -4.85
N LEU A 15 14.09 0.62 -5.25
CA LEU A 15 13.19 1.62 -5.81
C LEU A 15 12.92 2.74 -4.80
N PHE A 16 12.66 2.40 -3.54
CA PHE A 16 12.40 3.37 -2.48
C PHE A 16 13.58 4.34 -2.27
N PHE A 17 14.81 3.82 -2.19
CA PHE A 17 16.00 4.67 -2.07
C PHE A 17 16.30 5.45 -3.36
N CYS A 18 16.08 4.86 -4.52
CA CYS A 18 16.22 5.55 -5.81
C CYS A 18 15.27 6.76 -5.91
N MET A 19 14.00 6.59 -5.53
CA MET A 19 13.02 7.68 -5.46
C MET A 19 13.40 8.74 -4.43
N GLY A 20 13.93 8.33 -3.27
CA GLY A 20 14.47 9.24 -2.25
C GLY A 20 15.61 10.11 -2.80
N ILE A 21 16.59 9.50 -3.47
CA ILE A 21 17.70 10.23 -4.11
C ILE A 21 17.17 11.22 -5.16
N CYS A 22 16.22 10.81 -6.00
CA CYS A 22 15.61 11.70 -7.00
C CYS A 22 14.94 12.91 -6.33
N LEU A 23 14.21 12.70 -5.23
CA LEU A 23 13.57 13.79 -4.49
C LEU A 23 14.61 14.76 -3.87
N LEU A 24 15.71 14.23 -3.32
CA LEU A 24 16.77 15.06 -2.75
C LEU A 24 17.49 15.89 -3.82
N LEU A 25 17.76 15.28 -4.98
CA LEU A 25 18.33 15.99 -6.14
C LEU A 25 17.39 17.09 -6.62
N LEU A 26 16.09 16.81 -6.71
CA LEU A 26 15.09 17.81 -7.07
C LEU A 26 15.07 18.95 -6.04
N GLY A 27 15.07 18.62 -4.74
CA GLY A 27 15.14 19.59 -3.66
C GLY A 27 16.38 20.48 -3.73
N TYR A 28 17.54 19.89 -4.02
CA TYR A 28 18.79 20.63 -4.24
C TYR A 28 18.69 21.61 -5.41
N LEU A 29 18.23 21.13 -6.58
CA LEU A 29 18.14 21.93 -7.80
C LEU A 29 17.17 23.11 -7.64
N ILE A 30 15.99 22.83 -7.07
CA ILE A 30 14.99 23.87 -6.77
C ILE A 30 15.58 24.87 -5.78
N GLY A 31 16.16 24.40 -4.69
CA GLY A 31 16.77 25.27 -3.67
C GLY A 31 17.87 26.16 -4.24
N ALA A 32 18.77 25.60 -5.06
CA ALA A 32 19.85 26.34 -5.71
C ALA A 32 19.35 27.38 -6.72
N ALA A 33 18.21 27.12 -7.39
CA ALA A 33 17.60 28.06 -8.32
C ALA A 33 17.04 29.32 -7.63
N PHE A 34 16.47 29.19 -6.43
CA PHE A 34 15.96 30.34 -5.66
C PHE A 34 17.06 31.09 -4.92
N TYR A 35 18.02 30.39 -4.32
CA TYR A 35 19.12 31.00 -3.55
C TYR A 35 20.47 30.35 -3.92
N PRO A 36 21.27 30.96 -4.81
CA PRO A 36 22.47 30.31 -5.38
C PRO A 36 23.57 29.95 -4.37
N LYS A 37 23.69 30.67 -3.24
CA LYS A 37 24.79 30.47 -2.27
C LYS A 37 24.49 29.46 -1.16
N SER A 38 23.22 29.26 -0.80
CA SER A 38 22.82 28.43 0.35
C SER A 38 21.52 27.64 0.15
N GLY A 39 20.76 27.94 -0.90
CA GLY A 39 19.44 27.35 -1.12
C GLY A 39 19.48 25.87 -1.43
N GLY A 40 20.53 25.36 -2.07
CA GLY A 40 20.68 23.92 -2.34
C GLY A 40 20.69 23.07 -1.07
N ILE A 41 21.40 23.50 -0.02
CA ILE A 41 21.46 22.77 1.26
C ILE A 41 20.09 22.82 1.96
N ILE A 42 19.47 24.00 1.99
CA ILE A 42 18.13 24.19 2.56
C ILE A 42 17.10 23.30 1.83
N GLY A 43 17.16 23.26 0.50
CA GLY A 43 16.28 22.45 -0.34
C GLY A 43 16.45 20.95 -0.09
N ILE A 44 17.68 20.46 0.08
CA ILE A 44 17.94 19.07 0.50
C ILE A 44 17.34 18.80 1.88
N SER A 45 17.55 19.68 2.87
CA SER A 45 17.02 19.48 4.22
C SER A 45 15.50 19.40 4.24
N VAL A 46 14.83 20.28 3.49
CA VAL A 46 13.36 20.27 3.35
C VAL A 46 12.89 18.99 2.64
N ALA A 47 13.53 18.62 1.52
CA ALA A 47 13.18 17.40 0.79
C ALA A 47 13.40 16.13 1.61
N ALA A 48 14.48 16.06 2.39
CA ALA A 48 14.76 14.96 3.30
C ALA A 48 13.72 14.86 4.41
N GLY A 49 13.33 15.99 5.01
CA GLY A 49 12.27 16.05 6.00
C GLY A 49 10.93 15.57 5.44
N LEU A 50 10.55 16.06 4.25
CA LEU A 50 9.34 15.64 3.56
C LEU A 50 9.35 14.14 3.25
N TRP A 51 10.43 13.63 2.67
CA TRP A 51 10.59 12.21 2.35
C TRP A 51 10.45 11.34 3.59
N PHE A 52 11.08 11.74 4.69
CA PHE A 52 11.01 11.02 5.96
C PHE A 52 9.58 10.95 6.50
N ILE A 53 8.88 12.09 6.52
CA ILE A 53 7.48 12.16 6.97
C ILE A 53 6.58 11.30 6.06
N MET A 54 6.69 11.45 4.74
CA MET A 54 5.91 10.65 3.78
C MET A 54 6.18 9.16 3.94
N SER A 55 7.43 8.77 4.19
CA SER A 55 7.82 7.39 4.41
C SER A 55 7.21 6.80 5.68
N LEU A 56 7.22 7.57 6.77
CA LEU A 56 6.56 7.18 8.03
C LEU A 56 5.05 7.00 7.83
N VAL A 57 4.38 8.00 7.24
CA VAL A 57 2.93 7.94 6.97
C VAL A 57 2.60 6.74 6.08
N SER A 58 3.37 6.51 5.02
CA SER A 58 3.16 5.38 4.11
C SER A 58 3.35 4.03 4.81
N TYR A 59 4.34 3.93 5.71
CA TYR A 59 4.61 2.69 6.42
C TYR A 59 3.53 2.33 7.45
N PHE A 60 3.01 3.31 8.19
CA PHE A 60 2.03 3.06 9.25
C PHE A 60 0.58 3.02 8.74
N SER A 61 0.28 3.82 7.72
CA SER A 61 -1.09 4.09 7.27
C SER A 61 -1.33 3.84 5.78
N GLY A 62 -0.34 3.37 5.02
CA GLY A 62 -0.48 3.15 3.57
C GLY A 62 -1.59 2.17 3.20
N ASP A 63 -1.82 1.16 4.03
CA ASP A 63 -2.92 0.21 3.89
C ASP A 63 -4.29 0.90 3.98
N SER A 64 -4.44 1.83 4.91
CA SER A 64 -5.70 2.54 5.15
C SER A 64 -5.93 3.62 4.08
N ILE A 65 -4.86 4.28 3.62
CA ILE A 65 -4.90 5.28 2.55
C ILE A 65 -5.42 4.67 1.26
N ILE A 66 -4.87 3.53 0.83
CA ILE A 66 -5.28 2.92 -0.44
C ILE A 66 -6.73 2.42 -0.40
N LEU A 67 -7.17 1.85 0.74
CA LEU A 67 -8.56 1.40 0.93
C LEU A 67 -9.53 2.57 0.87
N THR A 68 -9.22 3.66 1.58
CA THR A 68 -10.05 4.87 1.60
C THR A 68 -10.11 5.53 0.23
N MET A 69 -8.96 5.66 -0.46
CA MET A 69 -8.89 6.23 -1.80
C MET A 69 -9.66 5.40 -2.84
N SER A 70 -9.72 4.08 -2.64
CA SER A 70 -10.49 3.17 -3.50
C SER A 70 -11.98 3.16 -3.19
N GLY A 71 -12.47 3.91 -2.20
CA GLY A 71 -13.88 3.87 -1.79
C GLY A 71 -14.30 2.51 -1.19
N ALA A 72 -13.34 1.76 -0.64
CA ALA A 72 -13.57 0.42 -0.13
C ALA A 72 -14.48 0.44 1.11
N ARG A 73 -15.54 -0.36 1.10
CA ARG A 73 -16.49 -0.50 2.22
C ARG A 73 -16.21 -1.79 2.97
N GLU A 74 -16.05 -1.71 4.28
CA GLU A 74 -15.80 -2.89 5.11
C GLU A 74 -17.04 -3.78 5.14
N VAL A 75 -16.80 -5.09 5.11
CA VAL A 75 -17.83 -6.12 5.04
C VAL A 75 -17.69 -7.04 6.24
N THR A 76 -18.83 -7.31 6.87
CA THR A 76 -18.94 -8.26 7.98
C THR A 76 -19.51 -9.60 7.47
N PRO A 77 -19.38 -10.69 8.26
CA PRO A 77 -19.98 -11.98 7.91
C PRO A 77 -21.50 -11.90 7.67
N GLU A 78 -22.17 -10.93 8.28
CA GLU A 78 -23.61 -10.68 8.15
C GLU A 78 -23.96 -10.01 6.81
N ILE A 79 -23.08 -9.13 6.30
CA ILE A 79 -23.32 -8.39 5.05
C ILE A 79 -23.04 -9.28 3.83
N HIS A 80 -21.94 -10.05 3.85
CA HIS A 80 -21.59 -10.92 2.72
C HIS A 80 -20.96 -12.25 3.21
N PRO A 81 -21.77 -13.21 3.68
CA PRO A 81 -21.27 -14.43 4.30
C PRO A 81 -20.41 -15.27 3.36
N GLN A 82 -20.75 -15.35 2.07
CA GLN A 82 -19.99 -16.14 1.10
C GLN A 82 -18.55 -15.65 0.95
N LEU A 83 -18.34 -14.35 0.74
CA LEU A 83 -17.01 -13.74 0.60
C LEU A 83 -16.20 -13.92 1.89
N PHE A 84 -16.84 -13.74 3.05
CA PHE A 84 -16.16 -13.91 4.33
C PHE A 84 -15.69 -15.36 4.54
N ASN A 85 -16.53 -16.34 4.22
CA ASN A 85 -16.19 -17.76 4.30
C ASN A 85 -15.01 -18.12 3.37
N ILE A 86 -14.98 -17.58 2.15
CA ILE A 86 -13.87 -17.81 1.22
C ILE A 86 -12.57 -17.26 1.80
N VAL A 87 -12.59 -16.04 2.33
CA VAL A 87 -11.41 -15.43 2.96
C VAL A 87 -10.98 -16.24 4.19
N GLU A 88 -11.93 -16.77 4.96
CA GLU A 88 -11.66 -17.60 6.14
C GLU A 88 -11.02 -18.94 5.77
N GLU A 89 -11.57 -19.64 4.77
CA GLU A 89 -10.98 -20.87 4.21
C GLU A 89 -9.53 -20.63 3.75
N MET A 90 -9.29 -19.52 3.03
CA MET A 90 -7.95 -19.14 2.58
C MET A 90 -7.02 -18.78 3.74
N LYS A 91 -7.52 -18.11 4.79
CA LYS A 91 -6.77 -17.80 6.02
C LYS A 91 -6.32 -19.08 6.72
N ILE A 92 -7.21 -20.08 6.84
CA ILE A 92 -6.90 -21.38 7.44
C ILE A 92 -5.85 -22.11 6.60
N ALA A 93 -6.05 -22.19 5.28
CA ALA A 93 -5.12 -22.85 4.35
C ALA A 93 -3.73 -22.20 4.36
N ALA A 94 -3.66 -20.87 4.50
CA ALA A 94 -2.40 -20.12 4.57
C ALA A 94 -1.80 -20.05 5.98
N ASN A 95 -2.45 -20.65 6.99
CA ASN A 95 -2.07 -20.59 8.41
C ASN A 95 -1.80 -19.15 8.90
N LEU A 96 -2.68 -18.20 8.53
CA LEU A 96 -2.53 -16.82 8.97
C LEU A 96 -3.01 -16.67 10.43
N PRO A 97 -2.29 -15.86 11.24
CA PRO A 97 -2.59 -15.70 12.67
C PRO A 97 -3.87 -14.92 12.96
N ALA A 98 -4.35 -14.09 12.02
CA ALA A 98 -5.53 -13.26 12.19
C ALA A 98 -6.39 -13.26 10.91
N MET A 99 -7.69 -12.99 11.07
CA MET A 99 -8.61 -12.81 9.94
C MET A 99 -8.33 -11.46 9.26
N PRO A 100 -8.04 -11.41 7.95
CA PRO A 100 -7.91 -10.15 7.22
C PRO A 100 -9.22 -9.36 7.25
N ARG A 101 -9.13 -8.03 7.31
CA ARG A 101 -10.31 -7.18 7.10
C ARG A 101 -10.77 -7.30 5.65
N VAL A 102 -12.06 -7.51 5.43
CA VAL A 102 -12.63 -7.72 4.09
C VAL A 102 -13.36 -6.48 3.64
N TYR A 103 -13.07 -6.03 2.43
CA TYR A 103 -13.70 -4.86 1.84
C TYR A 103 -14.28 -5.17 0.45
N ILE A 104 -15.38 -4.48 0.13
CA ILE A 104 -15.93 -4.42 -1.23
C ILE A 104 -15.74 -3.01 -1.80
N ILE A 105 -15.25 -2.94 -3.03
CA ILE A 105 -15.12 -1.70 -3.80
C ILE A 105 -16.23 -1.68 -4.85
N ASP A 106 -16.95 -0.57 -4.92
CA ASP A 106 -17.99 -0.34 -5.92
C ASP A 106 -17.38 0.09 -7.26
N ASP A 107 -16.80 -0.89 -7.95
CA ASP A 107 -16.19 -0.73 -9.27
C ASP A 107 -16.65 -1.91 -10.17
N PRO A 108 -17.20 -1.64 -11.38
CA PRO A 108 -17.61 -2.68 -12.32
C PRO A 108 -16.44 -3.43 -12.99
N ALA A 109 -15.21 -2.89 -12.92
CA ALA A 109 -14.03 -3.55 -13.45
C ALA A 109 -13.62 -4.72 -12.52
N PRO A 110 -13.43 -5.94 -13.04
CA PRO A 110 -13.06 -7.08 -12.20
C PRO A 110 -11.62 -6.97 -11.70
N ASN A 111 -11.48 -6.71 -10.40
CA ASN A 111 -10.20 -6.62 -9.71
C ASN A 111 -10.30 -7.06 -8.23
N ALA A 112 -9.18 -7.44 -7.64
CA ALA A 112 -9.01 -7.66 -6.21
C ALA A 112 -7.55 -7.45 -5.81
N PHE A 113 -7.32 -6.97 -4.59
CA PHE A 113 -5.98 -6.82 -4.04
C PHE A 113 -5.94 -7.10 -2.54
N ALA A 114 -4.76 -7.46 -2.04
CA ALA A 114 -4.47 -7.64 -0.63
C ALA A 114 -3.39 -6.63 -0.20
N THR A 115 -3.56 -6.04 0.98
CA THR A 115 -2.64 -5.03 1.53
C THR A 115 -2.40 -5.28 3.01
N GLY A 116 -1.22 -4.91 3.51
CA GLY A 116 -0.84 -5.12 4.91
C GLY A 116 0.67 -5.14 5.11
N THR A 117 1.12 -4.67 6.27
CA THR A 117 2.54 -4.65 6.64
C THR A 117 2.95 -5.83 7.52
N LYS A 118 1.98 -6.46 8.19
CA LYS A 118 2.19 -7.62 9.08
C LYS A 118 1.05 -8.63 8.88
N PRO A 119 1.29 -9.93 9.11
CA PRO A 119 0.23 -10.95 9.04
C PRO A 119 -0.97 -10.64 9.94
N ASN A 120 -0.75 -10.00 11.10
CA ASN A 120 -1.82 -9.60 12.02
C ASN A 120 -2.57 -8.32 11.60
N LYS A 121 -2.03 -7.57 10.63
CA LYS A 121 -2.59 -6.29 10.13
C LYS A 121 -2.63 -6.35 8.61
N CYS A 122 -3.62 -7.05 8.08
CA CYS A 122 -3.85 -7.19 6.64
C CYS A 122 -5.33 -7.02 6.29
N ALA A 123 -5.57 -6.65 5.05
CA ALA A 123 -6.88 -6.41 4.47
C ALA A 123 -6.93 -6.94 3.03
N ILE A 124 -8.11 -7.36 2.61
CA ILE A 124 -8.41 -7.81 1.25
C ILE A 124 -9.56 -6.96 0.74
N ALA A 125 -9.41 -6.41 -0.45
CA ALA A 125 -10.46 -5.65 -1.12
C ALA A 125 -10.82 -6.33 -2.45
N VAL A 126 -12.11 -6.51 -2.68
CA VAL A 126 -12.67 -7.14 -3.88
C VAL A 126 -13.66 -6.19 -4.53
N THR A 127 -13.62 -6.07 -5.85
CA THR A 127 -14.57 -5.22 -6.60
C THR A 127 -15.92 -5.91 -6.81
N ALA A 128 -17.01 -5.15 -6.87
CA ALA A 128 -18.33 -5.64 -7.24
C ALA A 128 -18.33 -6.27 -8.67
N GLY A 129 -17.53 -5.70 -9.57
CA GLY A 129 -17.28 -6.24 -10.91
C GLY A 129 -16.67 -7.65 -10.91
N LEU A 130 -15.81 -7.96 -9.94
CA LEU A 130 -15.26 -9.31 -9.80
C LEU A 130 -16.31 -10.28 -9.24
N LEU A 131 -17.02 -9.87 -8.18
CA LEU A 131 -18.05 -10.70 -7.53
C LEU A 131 -19.19 -11.07 -8.48
N SER A 132 -19.57 -10.18 -9.39
CA SER A 132 -20.63 -10.45 -10.37
C SER A 132 -20.23 -11.40 -11.50
N ARG A 133 -18.93 -11.63 -11.70
CA ARG A 133 -18.40 -12.48 -12.80
C ARG A 133 -17.95 -13.85 -12.33
N LEU A 134 -17.64 -14.01 -11.05
CA LEU A 134 -17.17 -15.26 -10.49
C LEU A 134 -18.32 -15.97 -9.75
N ASN A 135 -18.30 -17.30 -9.80
CA ASN A 135 -19.31 -18.13 -9.14
C ASN A 135 -19.04 -18.27 -7.63
N ARG A 136 -17.77 -18.09 -7.23
CA ARG A 136 -17.28 -18.16 -5.86
C ARG A 136 -15.94 -17.43 -5.79
#